data_AF-A0A7Y0WB01-F1
#
_entry.id   AF-A0A7Y0WB01-F1
#
_cell.length_a   1.000
_cell.length_b   1.000
_cell.length_c   1.000
_cell.angle_alpha   90.00
_cell.angle_beta   90.00
_cell.angle_gamma   90.00
#
_symmetry.space_group_name_H-M   'P 1'
#
loop_
_entity.id
_entity.type
_entity.pdbx_description
1 polymer ?
#
loop_
_entity_poly.entity_id
_entity_poly.type
_entity_poly.pdbx_seq_one_letter_code
_entity_poly.pdbx_strand_id
1 'polypeptide(L)'
;MNKRHVIELSPSGKSFEAGDELLLEAMLASGLAVPFSCRRGACGSCKVVVAEGAYRAKRLAPGAPQPSYPLAANEMLLCQSHACGDMRLHIPGWSLDTPALVVAAQVHSKRALGPDVIELVLMPETPVAVRAGQYLKFHLADGDTRCFSIANLPDEDDGRLVFQIRRVSGGYFSEGILGGLAVGERLHVEGPFGACTWQDDEAAPVVLFATGTGYAGIKPILLTALKRDADVTLYWGGAQSADFYDSAFLDHLMLEHPRFRWHPVRSSEGRVQEVAMSHGHQWEQAQVYACGNGAMLGQVRIHCLEAGLPSHRFIAEAFVASGRSSAGAVSLSFDPVWEKVGPRYSLDGMLAAREKSIRALAAIASQLKVGMTTGEALEMAARQLQAMGASHTWHPTYIRFGADTVRPPREGIDRQRRLRANDIAVVDLGPVWDGYEGDYGDTFVFGDGPLHQACTTALHEVFDETRQAWLRGLTGRELYDFAEQSAASKGWRLARNLAGHRLADFPHALFESKELADLEIPPSEMAWVLEIQLCHPTEPVGGFFEDMLMLQG
;
A
#
# COMPACT_ATOMS: atom_id res chain seq x y z
N MET A 1 31.92 20.69 6.22
CA MET A 1 30.73 20.80 7.09
C MET A 1 29.55 21.07 6.18
N ASN A 2 28.58 20.15 6.08
CA ASN A 2 27.34 20.44 5.35
C ASN A 2 26.66 21.62 6.06
N LYS A 3 26.39 22.69 5.30
CA LYS A 3 25.71 23.87 5.83
C LYS A 3 24.30 23.45 6.24
N ARG A 4 23.97 23.63 7.51
CA ARG A 4 22.61 23.38 8.03
C ARG A 4 21.86 24.69 8.14
N HIS A 5 20.55 24.61 7.98
CA HIS A 5 19.61 25.72 7.99
C HIS A 5 18.61 25.53 9.12
N VAL A 6 18.23 26.63 9.77
CA VAL A 6 17.22 26.63 10.83
C VAL A 6 15.85 26.86 10.21
N ILE A 7 14.93 25.93 10.46
CA ILE A 7 13.56 25.98 9.95
C ILE A 7 12.61 26.19 11.13
N GLU A 8 11.94 27.34 11.16
CA GLU A 8 11.00 27.74 12.20
C GLU A 8 9.55 27.43 11.80
N LEU A 9 8.73 26.93 12.73
CA LEU A 9 7.34 26.54 12.51
C LEU A 9 6.38 27.51 13.22
N SER A 10 5.66 28.31 12.43
CA SER A 10 4.65 29.25 12.91
C SER A 10 3.26 28.60 13.00
N PRO A 11 2.47 28.86 14.08
CA PRO A 11 2.73 29.82 15.16
C PRO A 11 3.49 29.24 16.37
N SER A 12 3.82 27.95 16.38
CA SER A 12 4.38 27.27 17.56
C SER A 12 5.74 27.79 18.02
N GLY A 13 6.51 28.44 17.13
CA GLY A 13 7.88 28.90 17.40
C GLY A 13 8.92 27.77 17.52
N LYS A 14 8.52 26.49 17.40
CA LYS A 14 9.44 25.36 17.38
C LYS A 14 10.30 25.39 16.12
N SER A 15 11.52 24.88 16.21
CA SER A 15 12.45 24.84 15.09
C SER A 15 13.16 23.49 14.95
N PHE A 16 13.63 23.20 13.75
CA PHE A 16 14.50 22.06 13.45
C PHE A 16 15.63 22.47 12.51
N GLU A 17 16.72 21.71 12.50
CA GLU A 17 17.83 21.90 11.56
C GLU A 17 17.67 21.00 10.35
N ALA A 18 17.88 21.55 9.15
CA ALA A 18 17.88 20.81 7.90
C ALA A 18 19.21 21.00 7.15
N GLY A 19 19.84 19.89 6.76
CA GLY A 19 20.96 19.87 5.82
C GLY A 19 20.51 19.77 4.37
N ASP A 20 21.02 18.78 3.65
CA ASP A 20 20.66 18.49 2.26
C ASP A 20 19.59 17.39 2.15
N GLU A 21 19.14 16.83 3.28
CA GLU A 21 17.98 15.95 3.36
C GLU A 21 16.66 16.67 3.01
N LEU A 22 15.59 15.90 2.79
CA LEU A 22 14.27 16.49 2.56
C LEU A 22 13.76 17.13 3.86
N LEU A 23 13.04 18.25 3.75
CA LEU A 23 12.48 18.95 4.91
C LEU A 23 11.59 18.06 5.77
N LEU A 24 10.86 17.13 5.17
CA LEU A 24 10.08 16.14 5.91
C LEU A 24 10.97 15.22 6.76
N GLU A 25 12.10 14.77 6.22
CA GLU A 25 13.03 13.86 6.91
C GLU A 25 13.73 14.58 8.06
N ALA A 26 14.22 15.80 7.83
CA ALA A 26 14.83 16.64 8.86
C ALA A 26 13.87 16.93 10.03
N MET A 27 12.61 17.25 9.72
CA MET A 27 11.58 17.53 10.71
C MET A 27 11.27 16.30 11.57
N LEU A 28 11.07 15.14 10.93
CA LEU A 28 10.79 13.88 11.63
C LEU A 28 11.98 13.40 12.47
N ALA A 29 13.20 13.53 11.94
CA ALA A 29 14.43 13.17 12.66
C ALA A 29 14.66 14.05 13.91
N SER A 30 14.11 15.26 13.91
CA SER A 30 14.15 16.19 15.05
C SER A 30 13.03 15.93 16.07
N GLY A 31 12.24 14.87 15.88
CA GLY A 31 11.14 14.51 16.79
C GLY A 31 9.90 15.40 16.66
N LEU A 32 9.86 16.30 15.67
CA LEU A 32 8.68 17.11 15.40
C LEU A 32 7.73 16.32 14.50
N ALA A 33 6.54 16.02 15.03
CA ALA A 33 5.48 15.40 14.26
C ALA A 33 5.04 16.34 13.13
N VAL A 34 4.61 15.81 11.99
CA VAL A 34 3.97 16.58 10.91
C VAL A 34 3.05 15.66 10.12
N PRO A 35 1.92 16.14 9.57
CA PRO A 35 1.09 15.28 8.74
C PRO A 35 1.84 14.91 7.45
N PHE A 36 1.94 13.62 7.14
CA PHE A 36 2.43 13.13 5.85
C PHE A 36 1.82 11.75 5.57
N SER A 37 1.70 11.39 4.29
CA SER A 37 1.18 10.08 3.90
C SER A 37 2.03 9.46 2.79
N CYS A 38 1.93 9.96 1.56
CA CYS A 38 2.53 9.27 0.42
C CYS A 38 4.06 9.43 0.28
N ARG A 39 4.65 10.52 0.81
CA ARG A 39 6.06 10.95 0.55
C ARG A 39 6.45 11.14 -0.93
N ARG A 40 5.50 11.09 -1.86
CA ARG A 40 5.71 11.22 -3.33
C ARG A 40 5.14 12.50 -3.93
N GLY A 41 4.66 13.40 -3.07
CA GLY A 41 4.05 14.66 -3.51
C GLY A 41 2.68 14.53 -4.18
N ALA A 42 1.94 13.44 -3.94
CA ALA A 42 0.62 13.18 -4.54
C ALA A 42 -0.56 13.51 -3.62
N CYS A 43 -0.40 13.33 -2.30
CA CYS A 43 -1.50 13.41 -1.32
C CYS A 43 -1.69 14.80 -0.69
N GLY A 44 -0.67 15.66 -0.70
CA GLY A 44 -0.73 16.98 -0.07
C GLY A 44 -0.69 17.02 1.46
N SER A 45 -0.69 15.87 2.15
CA SER A 45 -0.73 15.87 3.62
C SER A 45 0.44 16.63 4.26
N CYS A 46 1.62 16.62 3.65
CA CYS A 46 2.80 17.36 4.15
C CYS A 46 2.92 18.79 3.56
N LYS A 47 1.80 19.36 3.11
CA LYS A 47 1.74 20.71 2.57
C LYS A 47 1.97 21.73 3.68
N VAL A 48 2.79 22.72 3.36
CA VAL A 48 3.07 23.86 4.23
C VAL A 48 3.03 25.14 3.40
N VAL A 49 2.69 26.24 4.04
CA VAL A 49 2.86 27.60 3.55
C VAL A 49 4.26 28.07 3.91
N VAL A 50 4.98 28.60 2.94
CA VAL A 50 6.30 29.23 3.12
C VAL A 50 6.06 30.70 3.45
N ALA A 51 6.28 31.08 4.70
CA ALA A 51 6.17 32.48 5.13
C ALA A 51 7.46 33.25 4.78
N GLU A 52 8.62 32.65 5.02
CA GLU A 52 9.94 33.23 4.70
C GLU A 52 10.95 32.15 4.29
N GLY A 53 11.98 32.56 3.54
CA GLY A 53 13.08 31.71 3.12
C GLY A 53 12.94 31.12 1.71
N ALA A 54 13.91 30.30 1.31
CA ALA A 54 13.97 29.71 -0.03
C ALA A 54 14.17 28.20 0.05
N TYR A 55 13.59 27.49 -0.90
CA TYR A 55 13.67 26.04 -1.03
C TYR A 55 13.97 25.63 -2.48
N ARG A 56 14.43 24.40 -2.66
CA ARG A 56 14.54 23.76 -3.97
C ARG A 56 13.77 22.45 -3.98
N ALA A 57 13.21 22.13 -5.14
CA ALA A 57 12.52 20.86 -5.32
C ALA A 57 13.50 19.68 -5.27
N LYS A 58 13.01 18.54 -4.79
CA LYS A 58 13.67 17.24 -4.86
C LYS A 58 14.05 16.95 -6.31
N ARG A 59 15.30 16.55 -6.55
CA ARG A 59 15.72 16.11 -7.88
C ARG A 59 15.09 14.75 -8.18
N LEU A 60 14.24 14.71 -9.19
CA LEU A 60 13.61 13.47 -9.64
C LEU A 60 14.52 12.75 -10.65
N ALA A 61 14.48 11.42 -10.62
CA ALA A 61 15.10 10.62 -11.66
C ALA A 61 14.40 10.87 -13.02
N PRO A 62 15.11 10.75 -14.15
CA PRO A 62 14.49 10.84 -15.47
C PRO A 62 13.31 9.85 -15.59
N GLY A 63 12.14 10.35 -15.98
CA GLY A 63 10.91 9.55 -16.10
C GLY A 63 10.13 9.30 -14.79
N ALA A 64 10.63 9.74 -13.64
CA ALA A 64 9.87 9.64 -12.40
C ALA A 64 8.63 10.55 -12.44
N PRO A 65 7.48 10.09 -11.91
CA PRO A 65 6.27 10.89 -11.84
C PRO A 65 6.53 12.20 -11.08
N GLN A 66 6.10 13.32 -11.66
CA GLN A 66 6.16 14.61 -10.97
C GLN A 66 5.21 14.60 -9.76
N PRO A 67 5.54 15.33 -8.68
CA PRO A 67 4.59 15.68 -7.64
C PRO A 67 3.31 16.22 -8.29
N SER A 68 2.20 15.56 -8.03
CA SER A 68 0.94 15.87 -8.69
C SER A 68 0.02 16.72 -7.82
N TYR A 69 0.39 17.00 -6.57
CA TYR A 69 -0.40 17.83 -5.66
C TYR A 69 -0.23 19.32 -6.00
N PRO A 70 -1.31 20.10 -6.12
CA PRO A 70 -1.26 21.46 -6.63
C PRO A 70 -0.94 22.39 -5.45
N LEU A 71 0.03 23.25 -5.65
CA LEU A 71 0.49 24.18 -4.62
C LEU A 71 0.16 25.61 -5.07
N ALA A 72 -0.31 26.44 -4.15
CA ALA A 72 -0.29 27.88 -4.36
C ALA A 72 1.16 28.39 -4.46
N ALA A 73 1.35 29.61 -4.97
CA ALA A 73 2.69 30.18 -5.19
C ALA A 73 3.57 30.22 -3.93
N ASN A 74 2.95 30.29 -2.75
CA ASN A 74 3.60 30.29 -1.44
C ASN A 74 3.49 28.95 -0.69
N GLU A 75 3.12 27.86 -1.34
CA GLU A 75 3.03 26.54 -0.72
C GLU A 75 4.13 25.59 -1.21
N MET A 76 4.51 24.63 -0.37
CA MET A 76 5.39 23.54 -0.76
C MET A 76 5.03 22.23 -0.04
N LEU A 77 5.59 21.12 -0.51
CA LEU A 77 5.48 19.81 0.14
C LEU A 77 6.79 19.48 0.83
N LEU A 78 6.76 19.26 2.14
CA LEU A 78 7.97 18.88 2.91
C LEU A 78 8.67 17.64 2.33
N CYS A 79 7.91 16.68 1.78
CA CYS A 79 8.47 15.46 1.19
C CYS A 79 9.13 15.66 -0.20
N GLN A 80 9.00 16.85 -0.79
CA GLN A 80 9.53 17.17 -2.13
C GLN A 80 10.44 18.40 -2.11
N SER A 81 10.84 18.90 -0.96
CA SER A 81 11.59 20.16 -0.84
C SER A 81 12.81 20.03 0.07
N HIS A 82 13.90 20.67 -0.33
CA HIS A 82 15.13 20.87 0.45
C HIS A 82 15.26 22.35 0.83
N ALA A 83 15.84 22.63 2.00
CA ALA A 83 16.17 24.00 2.40
C ALA A 83 17.31 24.58 1.56
N CYS A 84 17.23 25.86 1.20
CA CYS A 84 18.33 26.64 0.61
C CYS A 84 18.88 27.71 1.56
N GLY A 85 18.22 27.91 2.70
CA GLY A 85 18.49 28.95 3.69
C GLY A 85 17.62 28.70 4.91
N ASP A 86 17.74 29.55 5.92
CA ASP A 86 16.80 29.55 7.04
C ASP A 86 15.40 29.88 6.51
N MET A 87 14.38 29.23 7.06
CA MET A 87 13.00 29.34 6.58
C MET A 87 12.02 29.48 7.73
N ARG A 88 10.89 30.15 7.49
CA ARG A 88 9.71 30.12 8.35
C ARG A 88 8.57 29.47 7.61
N LEU A 89 8.04 28.37 8.15
CA LEU A 89 6.97 27.59 7.57
C LEU A 89 5.73 27.67 8.46
N HIS A 90 4.56 27.62 7.84
CA HIS A 90 3.28 27.56 8.51
C HIS A 90 2.49 26.36 7.98
N ILE A 91 1.85 25.59 8.88
CA ILE A 91 0.99 24.47 8.47
C ILE A 91 -0.45 24.86 8.78
N PRO A 92 -1.26 25.23 7.78
CA PRO A 92 -2.63 25.68 8.00
C PRO A 92 -3.45 24.64 8.78
N GLY A 93 -4.11 25.08 9.84
CA GLY A 93 -5.01 24.23 10.63
C GLY A 93 -4.32 23.10 11.41
N TRP A 94 -2.99 23.16 11.59
CA TRP A 94 -2.24 22.17 12.37
C TRP A 94 -1.30 22.89 13.36
N SER A 95 -1.19 22.35 14.58
CA SER A 95 -0.34 22.91 15.63
C SER A 95 0.49 21.82 16.32
N LEU A 96 1.74 22.16 16.62
CA LEU A 96 2.64 21.37 17.46
C LEU A 96 2.32 21.47 18.96
N ASP A 97 1.41 22.37 19.32
CA ASP A 97 1.06 22.68 20.71
C ASP A 97 -0.17 21.90 21.19
N THR A 98 -0.78 21.09 20.32
CA THR A 98 -1.67 20.01 20.75
C THR A 98 -0.79 18.80 21.04
N PRO A 99 -0.45 18.51 22.31
CA PRO A 99 0.36 17.35 22.61
C PRO A 99 -0.37 16.10 22.14
N ALA A 100 0.31 15.26 21.34
CA ALA A 100 -0.11 13.88 21.20
C ALA A 100 0.04 13.25 22.60
N LEU A 101 -1.09 12.99 23.25
CA LEU A 101 -1.11 12.41 24.58
C LEU A 101 -1.21 10.90 24.42
N VAL A 102 -0.30 10.18 25.08
CA VAL A 102 -0.51 8.75 25.31
C VAL A 102 -1.51 8.65 26.46
N VAL A 103 -2.70 8.19 26.15
CA VAL A 103 -3.83 8.08 27.08
C VAL A 103 -4.19 6.61 27.24
N ALA A 104 -4.36 6.17 28.49
CA ALA A 104 -4.96 4.89 28.77
C ALA A 104 -6.47 4.99 28.49
N ALA A 105 -7.02 4.01 27.77
CA ALA A 105 -8.43 3.95 27.44
C ALA A 105 -8.98 2.54 27.71
N GLN A 106 -10.14 2.47 28.34
CA GLN A 106 -10.80 1.22 28.67
C GLN A 106 -11.75 0.79 27.54
N VAL A 107 -11.77 -0.49 27.22
CA VAL A 107 -12.74 -1.08 26.29
C VAL A 107 -14.13 -0.98 26.91
N HIS A 108 -14.96 -0.10 26.36
CA HIS A 108 -16.33 0.11 26.80
C HIS A 108 -17.28 -0.90 26.18
N SER A 109 -17.18 -1.12 24.87
CA SER A 109 -17.96 -2.13 24.15
C SER A 109 -17.26 -2.59 22.87
N LYS A 110 -17.59 -3.81 22.43
CA LYS A 110 -17.12 -4.40 21.18
C LYS A 110 -18.27 -5.15 20.51
N ARG A 111 -18.58 -4.86 19.25
CA ARG A 111 -19.61 -5.58 18.48
C ARG A 111 -19.25 -5.71 17.00
N ALA A 112 -19.74 -6.75 16.34
CA ALA A 112 -19.63 -6.86 14.89
C ALA A 112 -20.66 -5.94 14.22
N LEU A 113 -20.23 -5.14 13.24
CA LEU A 113 -21.10 -4.38 12.34
C LEU A 113 -21.38 -5.12 11.04
N GLY A 114 -20.51 -6.07 10.68
CA GLY A 114 -20.62 -6.90 9.50
C GLY A 114 -19.72 -8.14 9.61
N PRO A 115 -19.54 -8.91 8.53
CA PRO A 115 -18.72 -10.13 8.55
C PRO A 115 -17.27 -9.87 8.96
N ASP A 116 -16.72 -8.73 8.56
CA ASP A 116 -15.32 -8.37 8.72
C ASP A 116 -15.13 -6.97 9.32
N VAL A 117 -16.14 -6.36 9.93
CA VAL A 117 -15.99 -5.04 10.58
C VAL A 117 -16.46 -5.12 12.03
N ILE A 118 -15.60 -4.67 12.93
CA ILE A 118 -15.86 -4.59 14.37
C ILE A 118 -15.94 -3.12 14.77
N GLU A 119 -16.99 -2.76 15.48
CA GLU A 119 -17.04 -1.54 16.26
C GLU A 119 -16.36 -1.77 17.61
N LEU A 120 -15.36 -0.96 17.90
CA LEU A 120 -14.70 -0.89 19.20
C LEU A 120 -14.96 0.48 19.79
N VAL A 121 -15.51 0.51 21.01
CA VAL A 121 -15.73 1.76 21.75
C VAL A 121 -14.78 1.79 22.92
N LEU A 122 -13.98 2.85 23.01
CA LEU A 122 -13.05 3.09 24.11
C LEU A 122 -13.51 4.28 24.94
N MET A 123 -13.35 4.17 26.26
CA MET A 123 -13.51 5.27 27.20
C MET A 123 -12.11 5.72 27.66
N PRO A 124 -11.62 6.89 27.23
CA PRO A 124 -10.32 7.38 27.66
C PRO A 124 -10.36 7.81 29.14
N GLU A 125 -9.31 7.52 29.90
CA GLU A 125 -9.22 7.92 31.31
C GLU A 125 -9.07 9.44 31.48
N THR A 126 -8.54 10.11 30.46
CA THR A 126 -8.53 11.57 30.36
C THR A 126 -9.17 12.02 29.06
N PRO A 127 -10.01 13.08 29.06
CA PRO A 127 -10.63 13.58 27.84
C PRO A 127 -9.59 13.86 26.75
N VAL A 128 -9.88 13.39 25.54
CA VAL A 128 -9.06 13.62 24.34
C VAL A 128 -9.81 14.62 23.47
N ALA A 129 -9.29 15.84 23.34
CA ALA A 129 -9.85 16.82 22.43
C ALA A 129 -9.53 16.40 20.99
N VAL A 130 -10.55 16.16 20.17
CA VAL A 130 -10.37 15.70 18.78
C VAL A 130 -11.15 16.55 17.80
N ARG A 131 -10.61 16.72 16.61
CA ARG A 131 -11.33 17.32 15.48
C ARG A 131 -11.95 16.23 14.62
N ALA A 132 -13.11 16.54 14.04
CA ALA A 132 -13.80 15.64 13.12
C ALA A 132 -12.88 15.24 11.97
N GLY A 133 -12.63 13.93 11.83
CA GLY A 133 -11.75 13.33 10.81
C GLY A 133 -10.38 12.87 11.34
N GLN A 134 -10.06 13.15 12.61
CA GLN A 134 -8.82 12.69 13.22
C GLN A 134 -8.84 11.20 13.61
N TYR A 135 -7.63 10.66 13.84
CA TYR A 135 -7.40 9.27 14.23
C TYR A 135 -6.49 9.18 15.46
N LEU A 136 -6.49 8.02 16.12
CA LEU A 136 -5.53 7.68 17.18
C LEU A 136 -4.62 6.53 16.72
N LYS A 137 -3.41 6.49 17.27
CA LYS A 137 -2.52 5.33 17.20
C LYS A 137 -2.76 4.43 18.40
N PHE A 138 -2.95 3.15 18.16
CA PHE A 138 -3.08 2.15 19.21
C PHE A 138 -1.70 1.55 19.45
N HIS A 139 -1.21 1.61 20.69
CA HIS A 139 0.02 0.95 21.07
C HIS A 139 -0.22 -0.52 21.32
N LEU A 140 0.63 -1.34 20.72
CA LEU A 140 0.58 -2.78 20.85
C LEU A 140 1.69 -3.26 21.78
N ALA A 141 1.51 -4.46 22.36
CA ALA A 141 2.42 -5.00 23.36
C ALA A 141 3.84 -5.27 22.82
N ASP A 142 3.98 -5.46 21.51
CA ASP A 142 5.24 -5.65 20.80
C ASP A 142 5.96 -4.34 20.43
N GLY A 143 5.41 -3.19 20.84
CA GLY A 143 5.95 -1.86 20.54
C GLY A 143 5.50 -1.30 19.20
N ASP A 144 4.67 -2.02 18.44
CA ASP A 144 4.12 -1.57 17.17
C ASP A 144 2.90 -0.64 17.39
N THR A 145 2.47 0.08 16.35
CA THR A 145 1.32 0.98 16.40
C THR A 145 0.38 0.83 15.21
N ARG A 146 -0.93 1.00 15.44
CA ARG A 146 -1.97 0.99 14.39
C ARG A 146 -2.80 2.26 14.42
N CYS A 147 -3.01 2.88 13.27
CA CYS A 147 -3.84 4.07 13.15
C CYS A 147 -5.30 3.68 12.90
N PHE A 148 -6.22 4.16 13.74
CA PHE A 148 -7.66 4.00 13.53
C PHE A 148 -8.38 5.32 13.67
N SER A 149 -9.15 5.68 12.63
CA SER A 149 -9.98 6.89 12.62
C SER A 149 -11.09 6.82 13.65
N ILE A 150 -11.33 7.96 14.30
CA ILE A 150 -12.43 8.13 15.25
C ILE A 150 -13.70 8.33 14.43
N ALA A 151 -14.67 7.44 14.59
CA ALA A 151 -15.88 7.35 13.77
C ALA A 151 -17.07 8.17 14.33
N ASN A 152 -16.92 8.79 15.49
CA ASN A 152 -17.93 9.62 16.14
C ASN A 152 -17.41 11.03 16.47
N LEU A 153 -18.28 11.87 17.04
CA LEU A 153 -17.93 13.15 17.66
C LEU A 153 -17.90 12.94 19.17
N PRO A 154 -16.73 12.79 19.83
CA PRO A 154 -16.68 12.38 21.25
C PRO A 154 -17.39 13.33 22.20
N ASP A 155 -17.40 14.64 21.91
CA ASP A 155 -18.12 15.65 22.70
C ASP A 155 -19.64 15.43 22.72
N GLU A 156 -20.18 14.63 21.79
CA GLU A 156 -21.60 14.26 21.70
C GLU A 156 -21.90 12.82 22.14
N ASP A 157 -20.87 12.09 22.56
CA ASP A 157 -20.96 10.68 22.95
C ASP A 157 -20.28 10.45 24.31
N ASP A 158 -20.46 11.40 25.24
CA ASP A 158 -19.95 11.35 26.61
C ASP A 158 -18.42 11.09 26.69
N GLY A 159 -17.65 11.59 25.71
CA GLY A 159 -16.20 11.39 25.62
C GLY A 159 -15.77 10.02 25.10
N ARG A 160 -16.70 9.16 24.66
CA ARG A 160 -16.40 7.86 24.07
C ARG A 160 -15.75 8.03 22.70
N LEU A 161 -14.81 7.14 22.41
CA LEU A 161 -14.11 7.06 21.15
C LEU A 161 -14.57 5.81 20.40
N VAL A 162 -15.27 5.99 19.28
CA VAL A 162 -15.79 4.89 18.47
C VAL A 162 -14.84 4.62 17.30
N PHE A 163 -14.49 3.37 17.08
CA PHE A 163 -13.64 2.94 15.97
C PHE A 163 -14.36 1.86 15.17
N GLN A 164 -14.24 1.90 13.83
CA GLN A 164 -14.80 0.88 12.94
C GLN A 164 -13.65 0.20 12.20
N ILE A 165 -13.28 -0.98 12.70
CA ILE A 165 -12.02 -1.64 12.35
C ILE A 165 -12.32 -2.86 11.48
N ARG A 166 -11.72 -2.89 10.29
CA ARG A 166 -11.81 -4.06 9.42
C ARG A 166 -10.90 -5.16 9.96
N ARG A 167 -11.46 -6.36 10.08
CA ARG A 167 -10.73 -7.61 10.24
C ARG A 167 -9.97 -7.91 8.95
N VAL A 168 -8.67 -7.75 9.02
CA VAL A 168 -7.74 -8.27 8.01
C VAL A 168 -7.37 -9.68 8.44
N SER A 169 -7.56 -10.66 7.55
CA SER A 169 -7.13 -12.05 7.79
C SER A 169 -5.61 -12.08 7.92
N GLY A 170 -5.10 -12.73 8.96
CA GLY A 170 -3.70 -12.71 9.36
C GLY A 170 -3.27 -11.46 10.13
N GLY A 171 -4.11 -10.43 10.26
CA GLY A 171 -3.73 -9.14 10.84
C GLY A 171 -3.51 -9.16 12.35
N TYR A 172 -2.32 -8.73 12.80
CA TYR A 172 -1.88 -8.79 14.22
C TYR A 172 -2.85 -8.13 15.19
N PHE A 173 -3.31 -6.93 14.83
CA PHE A 173 -4.28 -6.23 15.64
C PHE A 173 -5.70 -6.73 15.42
N SER A 174 -6.16 -6.85 14.18
CA SER A 174 -7.59 -7.02 13.90
C SER A 174 -8.12 -8.44 14.10
N GLU A 175 -7.27 -9.47 13.96
CA GLU A 175 -7.64 -10.86 14.20
C GLU A 175 -7.15 -11.37 15.57
N GLY A 176 -5.92 -11.01 15.96
CA GLY A 176 -5.37 -11.36 17.27
C GLY A 176 -5.93 -10.49 18.41
N ILE A 177 -5.38 -9.28 18.57
CA ILE A 177 -5.64 -8.41 19.72
C ILE A 177 -7.12 -8.02 19.82
N LEU A 178 -7.71 -7.55 18.72
CA LEU A 178 -9.11 -7.12 18.67
C LEU A 178 -10.07 -8.30 18.84
N GLY A 179 -9.72 -9.50 18.36
CA GLY A 179 -10.49 -10.72 18.58
C GLY A 179 -10.57 -11.09 20.07
N GLY A 180 -9.42 -11.09 20.75
CA GLY A 180 -9.29 -11.42 22.17
C GLY A 180 -9.72 -10.32 23.15
N LEU A 181 -9.79 -9.07 22.70
CA LEU A 181 -10.06 -7.90 23.56
C LEU A 181 -11.38 -8.04 24.33
N ALA A 182 -11.31 -8.04 25.66
CA ALA A 182 -12.50 -8.10 26.52
C ALA A 182 -12.96 -6.69 26.96
N VAL A 183 -14.27 -6.54 27.20
CA VAL A 183 -14.80 -5.33 27.85
C VAL A 183 -14.15 -5.15 29.21
N GLY A 184 -13.71 -3.93 29.50
CA GLY A 184 -12.99 -3.58 30.72
C GLY A 184 -11.47 -3.62 30.61
N GLU A 185 -10.89 -4.22 29.56
CA GLU A 185 -9.45 -4.17 29.32
C GLU A 185 -8.96 -2.76 28.99
N ARG A 186 -7.68 -2.50 29.25
CA ARG A 186 -7.05 -1.20 29.02
C ARG A 186 -6.10 -1.27 27.84
N LEU A 187 -6.14 -0.23 27.01
CA LEU A 187 -5.22 0.02 25.91
C LEU A 187 -4.56 1.38 26.07
N HIS A 188 -3.38 1.54 25.47
CA HIS A 188 -2.76 2.85 25.34
C HIS A 188 -2.98 3.34 23.91
N VAL A 189 -3.50 4.55 23.79
CA VAL A 189 -3.70 5.23 22.52
C VAL A 189 -2.97 6.56 22.52
N GLU A 190 -2.38 6.92 21.39
CA GLU A 190 -1.68 8.19 21.19
C GLU A 190 -2.41 9.03 20.16
N GLY A 191 -2.57 10.32 20.44
CA GLY A 191 -3.10 11.30 19.49
C GLY A 191 -3.75 12.52 20.16
N PRO A 192 -4.58 13.27 19.43
CA PRO A 192 -5.06 12.96 18.08
C PRO A 192 -4.06 13.26 16.94
N PHE A 193 -4.22 12.54 15.83
CA PHE A 193 -3.48 12.73 14.58
C PHE A 193 -4.43 12.91 13.39
N GLY A 194 -3.89 13.28 12.23
CA GLY A 194 -4.62 13.38 10.98
C GLY A 194 -4.86 14.83 10.56
N ALA A 195 -4.76 15.05 9.24
CA ALA A 195 -4.95 16.37 8.62
C ALA A 195 -6.24 16.46 7.81
N CYS A 196 -6.87 15.32 7.48
CA CYS A 196 -8.20 15.31 6.87
C CYS A 196 -9.25 15.62 7.93
N THR A 197 -9.36 16.91 8.25
CA THR A 197 -10.26 17.40 9.30
C THR A 197 -11.23 18.42 8.75
N TRP A 198 -12.40 18.53 9.38
CA TRP A 198 -13.38 19.57 9.03
C TRP A 198 -12.74 20.96 8.98
N GLN A 199 -13.04 21.68 7.90
CA GLN A 199 -12.68 23.08 7.67
C GLN A 199 -13.95 23.94 7.78
N ASP A 200 -13.88 24.99 8.58
CA ASP A 200 -14.95 25.98 8.69
C ASP A 200 -14.97 26.89 7.45
N ASP A 201 -15.73 26.48 6.43
CA ASP A 201 -16.13 27.31 5.29
C ASP A 201 -17.68 27.32 5.22
N GLU A 202 -18.29 28.44 5.63
CA GLU A 202 -19.72 28.50 6.01
C GLU A 202 -20.71 28.30 4.85
N ALA A 203 -20.25 28.23 3.58
CA ALA A 203 -21.15 28.23 2.42
C ALA A 203 -20.90 27.15 1.36
N ALA A 204 -19.90 26.26 1.53
CA ALA A 204 -19.54 25.28 0.50
C ALA A 204 -20.40 24.00 0.57
N PRO A 205 -20.98 23.49 -0.53
CA PRO A 205 -21.53 22.15 -0.58
C PRO A 205 -20.41 21.12 -0.35
N VAL A 206 -20.70 20.08 0.43
CA VAL A 206 -19.72 19.10 0.88
C VAL A 206 -19.89 17.80 0.09
N VAL A 207 -18.82 17.32 -0.55
CA VAL A 207 -18.82 16.01 -1.21
C VAL A 207 -17.83 15.09 -0.52
N LEU A 208 -18.32 13.95 -0.03
CA LEU A 208 -17.58 13.00 0.77
C LEU A 208 -17.32 11.72 -0.02
N PHE A 209 -16.10 11.22 0.02
CA PHE A 209 -15.71 9.96 -0.62
C PHE A 209 -15.09 9.00 0.39
N ALA A 210 -15.59 7.77 0.41
CA ALA A 210 -15.06 6.71 1.25
C ALA A 210 -14.90 5.41 0.47
N THR A 211 -13.93 4.56 0.85
CA THR A 211 -13.90 3.15 0.45
C THR A 211 -13.63 2.25 1.65
N GLY A 212 -14.35 1.14 1.77
CA GLY A 212 -14.18 0.22 2.90
C GLY A 212 -14.37 0.95 4.23
N THR A 213 -13.52 0.70 5.23
CA THR A 213 -13.55 1.41 6.52
C THR A 213 -13.10 2.86 6.44
N GLY A 214 -12.74 3.40 5.27
CA GLY A 214 -12.43 4.84 5.10
C GLY A 214 -13.62 5.70 5.50
N TYR A 215 -14.82 5.10 5.49
CA TYR A 215 -16.03 5.65 6.07
C TYR A 215 -15.86 6.06 7.53
N ALA A 216 -15.07 5.37 8.34
CA ALA A 216 -14.79 5.75 9.73
C ALA A 216 -14.16 7.14 9.85
N GLY A 217 -13.24 7.51 8.95
CA GLY A 217 -12.66 8.86 8.93
C GLY A 217 -13.59 9.93 8.37
N ILE A 218 -14.52 9.53 7.49
CA ILE A 218 -15.50 10.44 6.88
C ILE A 218 -16.72 10.66 7.76
N LYS A 219 -17.15 9.67 8.55
CA LYS A 219 -18.33 9.74 9.40
C LYS A 219 -18.35 10.96 10.33
N PRO A 220 -17.30 11.31 11.09
CA PRO A 220 -17.33 12.53 11.92
C PRO A 220 -17.42 13.83 11.10
N ILE A 221 -16.85 13.85 9.88
CA ILE A 221 -16.96 15.00 8.95
C ILE A 221 -18.40 15.13 8.47
N LEU A 222 -19.05 14.01 8.10
CA LEU A 222 -20.47 13.96 7.78
C LEU A 222 -21.32 14.48 8.93
N LEU A 223 -21.14 13.96 10.16
CA LEU A 223 -21.90 14.39 11.33
C LEU A 223 -21.74 15.90 11.58
N THR A 224 -20.52 16.43 11.43
CA THR A 224 -20.28 17.88 11.55
C THR A 224 -21.01 18.68 10.47
N ALA A 225 -21.01 18.20 9.22
CA ALA A 225 -21.73 18.82 8.12
C ALA A 225 -23.24 18.86 8.39
N LEU A 226 -23.83 17.76 8.89
CA LEU A 226 -25.25 17.68 9.22
C LEU A 226 -25.64 18.64 10.35
N LYS A 227 -24.80 18.78 11.39
CA LYS A 227 -25.02 19.74 12.49
C LYS A 227 -25.00 21.19 12.03
N ARG A 228 -24.20 21.50 11.02
CA ARG A 228 -24.13 22.82 10.38
C ARG A 228 -25.25 23.03 9.37
N ASP A 229 -26.14 22.05 9.17
CA ASP A 229 -27.10 21.99 8.08
C ASP A 229 -26.39 22.35 6.76
N ALA A 230 -25.34 21.62 6.41
CA ALA A 230 -24.64 21.76 5.12
C ALA A 230 -25.34 20.92 4.03
N ASP A 231 -25.15 21.29 2.75
CA ASP A 231 -25.54 20.42 1.64
C ASP A 231 -24.44 19.38 1.51
N VAL A 232 -24.77 18.11 1.70
CA VAL A 232 -23.76 17.05 1.82
C VAL A 232 -24.15 15.80 1.05
N THR A 233 -23.23 15.32 0.22
CA THR A 233 -23.39 14.05 -0.50
C THR A 233 -22.23 13.10 -0.20
N LEU A 234 -22.54 11.88 0.23
CA LEU A 234 -21.57 10.80 0.49
C LEU A 234 -21.58 9.75 -0.62
N TYR A 235 -20.41 9.45 -1.17
CA TYR A 235 -20.18 8.28 -2.03
C TYR A 235 -19.32 7.26 -1.28
N TRP A 236 -19.88 6.09 -1.00
CA TRP A 236 -19.18 5.03 -0.29
C TRP A 236 -18.96 3.83 -1.21
N GLY A 237 -17.69 3.48 -1.45
CA GLY A 237 -17.28 2.35 -2.29
C GLY A 237 -17.05 1.06 -1.50
N GLY A 238 -17.64 -0.03 -1.96
CA GLY A 238 -17.50 -1.39 -1.41
C GLY A 238 -17.45 -2.45 -2.50
N ALA A 239 -16.94 -3.65 -2.19
CA ALA A 239 -16.94 -4.77 -3.13
C ALA A 239 -18.28 -5.53 -3.09
N GLN A 240 -18.86 -5.66 -1.91
CA GLN A 240 -20.10 -6.41 -1.65
C GLN A 240 -21.06 -5.60 -0.80
N SER A 241 -22.34 -6.00 -0.79
CA SER A 241 -23.37 -5.30 0.00
C SER A 241 -23.06 -5.25 1.49
N ALA A 242 -22.35 -6.27 2.02
CA ALA A 242 -21.94 -6.32 3.41
C ALA A 242 -20.90 -5.25 3.79
N ASP A 243 -20.22 -4.64 2.82
CA ASP A 243 -19.26 -3.54 3.08
C ASP A 243 -19.95 -2.25 3.52
N PHE A 244 -21.25 -2.07 3.22
CA PHE A 244 -22.05 -0.90 3.60
C PHE A 244 -22.72 -1.13 4.96
N TYR A 245 -21.90 -1.47 5.95
CA TYR A 245 -22.33 -1.92 7.28
C TYR A 245 -23.10 -0.88 8.10
N ASP A 246 -23.05 0.40 7.73
CA ASP A 246 -23.75 1.50 8.40
C ASP A 246 -24.89 2.09 7.54
N SER A 247 -25.33 1.35 6.53
CA SER A 247 -26.38 1.78 5.58
C SER A 247 -27.69 2.18 6.25
N ALA A 248 -28.18 1.39 7.21
CA ALA A 248 -29.43 1.69 7.91
C ALA A 248 -29.38 3.03 8.68
N PHE A 249 -28.22 3.37 9.24
CA PHE A 249 -28.00 4.66 9.89
C PHE A 249 -28.01 5.80 8.87
N LEU A 250 -27.32 5.63 7.74
CA LEU A 250 -27.28 6.62 6.67
C LEU A 250 -28.66 6.84 6.01
N ASP A 251 -29.45 5.77 5.85
CA ASP A 251 -30.83 5.84 5.36
C ASP A 251 -31.73 6.63 6.31
N HIS A 252 -31.56 6.45 7.62
CA HIS A 252 -32.28 7.24 8.61
C HIS A 252 -31.91 8.72 8.55
N LEU A 253 -30.61 9.03 8.46
CA LEU A 253 -30.14 10.41 8.33
C LEU A 253 -30.66 11.10 7.06
N MET A 254 -30.82 10.37 5.94
CA MET A 254 -31.42 10.93 4.73
C MET A 254 -32.88 11.35 4.93
N LEU A 255 -33.61 10.70 5.84
CA LEU A 255 -34.99 11.09 6.19
C LEU A 255 -35.02 12.33 7.09
N GLU A 256 -34.06 12.45 8.01
CA GLU A 256 -33.97 13.55 8.97
C GLU A 256 -33.39 14.83 8.36
N HIS A 257 -32.47 14.71 7.40
CA HIS A 257 -31.75 15.81 6.78
C HIS A 257 -32.04 15.88 5.26
N PRO A 258 -32.98 16.73 4.81
CA PRO A 258 -33.37 16.82 3.39
C PRO A 258 -32.23 17.20 2.42
N ARG A 259 -31.15 17.79 2.96
CA ARG A 259 -29.95 18.22 2.24
C ARG A 259 -28.82 17.19 2.28
N PHE A 260 -29.08 16.01 2.85
CA PHE A 260 -28.14 14.90 2.86
C PHE A 260 -28.53 13.83 1.85
N ARG A 261 -27.54 13.35 1.11
CA ARG A 261 -27.67 12.20 0.22
C ARG A 261 -26.49 11.26 0.44
N TRP A 262 -26.73 9.96 0.36
CA TRP A 262 -25.64 9.00 0.27
C TRP A 262 -25.88 7.99 -0.84
N HIS A 263 -24.79 7.47 -1.40
CA HIS A 263 -24.78 6.56 -2.53
C HIS A 263 -23.80 5.40 -2.26
N PRO A 264 -24.29 4.17 -2.08
CA PRO A 264 -23.44 2.99 -2.11
C PRO A 264 -22.98 2.74 -3.55
N VAL A 265 -21.68 2.51 -3.74
CA VAL A 265 -21.10 2.21 -5.06
C VAL A 265 -20.38 0.88 -4.98
N ARG A 266 -20.98 -0.16 -5.58
CA ARG A 266 -20.34 -1.47 -5.66
C ARG A 266 -19.26 -1.44 -6.74
N SER A 267 -18.13 -2.10 -6.47
CA SER A 267 -17.02 -2.17 -7.43
C SER A 267 -17.40 -2.85 -8.76
N SER A 268 -18.46 -3.66 -8.78
CA SER A 268 -19.04 -4.24 -9.99
C SER A 268 -19.87 -3.25 -10.82
N GLU A 269 -20.33 -2.15 -10.23
CA GLU A 269 -21.22 -1.16 -10.85
C GLU A 269 -20.49 0.12 -11.27
N GLY A 270 -19.28 0.32 -10.76
CA GLY A 270 -18.42 1.44 -11.13
C GLY A 270 -17.47 1.81 -10.00
N ARG A 271 -17.00 3.05 -10.03
CA ARG A 271 -16.17 3.64 -8.99
C ARG A 271 -16.81 4.92 -8.45
N VAL A 272 -16.50 5.25 -7.19
CA VAL A 272 -17.13 6.38 -6.49
C VAL A 272 -16.99 7.71 -7.24
N GLN A 273 -15.82 7.96 -7.86
CA GLN A 273 -15.59 9.16 -8.64
C GLN A 273 -16.44 9.23 -9.92
N GLU A 274 -16.63 8.10 -10.61
CA GLU A 274 -17.42 8.03 -11.85
C GLU A 274 -18.89 8.34 -11.55
N VAL A 275 -19.42 7.74 -10.49
CA VAL A 275 -20.78 7.97 -10.02
C VAL A 275 -20.95 9.42 -9.59
N ALA A 276 -20.00 9.98 -8.82
CA ALA A 276 -20.09 11.37 -8.38
C ALA A 276 -20.12 12.38 -9.54
N MET A 277 -19.32 12.16 -10.59
CA MET A 277 -19.32 13.04 -11.77
C MET A 277 -20.68 13.08 -12.49
N SER A 278 -21.48 12.02 -12.41
CA SER A 278 -22.82 11.97 -13.02
C SER A 278 -23.90 12.76 -12.28
N HIS A 279 -23.63 13.23 -11.05
CA HIS A 279 -24.63 13.87 -10.18
C HIS A 279 -24.64 15.40 -10.22
N GLY A 280 -23.83 16.03 -11.07
CA GLY A 280 -23.93 17.46 -11.36
C GLY A 280 -23.57 18.40 -10.20
N HIS A 281 -22.61 18.03 -9.35
CA HIS A 281 -22.12 18.89 -8.26
C HIS A 281 -21.50 20.20 -8.78
N GLN A 282 -21.63 21.27 -7.99
CA GLN A 282 -20.96 22.56 -8.25
C GLN A 282 -19.52 22.52 -7.75
N TRP A 283 -18.65 21.80 -8.48
CA TRP A 283 -17.28 21.50 -8.04
C TRP A 283 -16.45 22.75 -7.72
N GLU A 284 -16.64 23.85 -8.45
CA GLU A 284 -15.94 25.11 -8.22
C GLU A 284 -16.19 25.73 -6.82
N GLN A 285 -17.33 25.38 -6.21
CA GLN A 285 -17.75 25.85 -4.88
C GLN A 285 -17.65 24.76 -3.82
N ALA A 286 -17.49 23.50 -4.22
CA ALA A 286 -17.54 22.37 -3.31
C ALA A 286 -16.31 22.28 -2.39
N GLN A 287 -16.52 21.73 -1.20
CA GLN A 287 -15.48 21.24 -0.31
C GLN A 287 -15.49 19.71 -0.34
N VAL A 288 -14.35 19.10 -0.72
CA VAL A 288 -14.24 17.66 -0.88
C VAL A 288 -13.39 17.04 0.22
N TYR A 289 -13.92 15.99 0.84
CA TYR A 289 -13.18 15.13 1.78
C TYR A 289 -13.16 13.70 1.28
N ALA A 290 -12.00 13.05 1.29
CA ALA A 290 -11.87 11.67 0.83
C ALA A 290 -11.01 10.81 1.76
N CYS A 291 -11.46 9.60 2.11
CA CYS A 291 -10.70 8.67 2.95
C CYS A 291 -10.79 7.21 2.47
N GLY A 292 -9.68 6.49 2.53
CA GLY A 292 -9.62 5.06 2.21
C GLY A 292 -8.48 4.68 1.29
N ASN A 293 -8.76 3.87 0.26
CA ASN A 293 -7.76 3.30 -0.63
C ASN A 293 -7.03 4.40 -1.43
N GLY A 294 -5.69 4.39 -1.41
CA GLY A 294 -4.88 5.42 -2.05
C GLY A 294 -5.08 5.56 -3.57
N ALA A 295 -5.42 4.48 -4.28
CA ALA A 295 -5.74 4.55 -5.71
C ALA A 295 -7.08 5.27 -5.95
N MET A 296 -8.10 5.01 -5.12
CA MET A 296 -9.36 5.75 -5.16
C MET A 296 -9.12 7.24 -4.90
N LEU A 297 -8.32 7.60 -3.90
CA LEU A 297 -8.03 9.01 -3.58
C LEU A 297 -7.38 9.73 -4.76
N GLY A 298 -6.43 9.09 -5.44
CA GLY A 298 -5.79 9.64 -6.63
C GLY A 298 -6.81 9.92 -7.75
N GLN A 299 -7.72 8.97 -7.99
CA GLN A 299 -8.72 9.09 -9.06
C GLN A 299 -9.83 10.09 -8.75
N VAL A 300 -10.36 10.12 -7.51
CA VAL A 300 -11.33 11.14 -7.08
C VAL A 300 -10.72 12.52 -7.25
N ARG A 301 -9.46 12.69 -6.81
CA ARG A 301 -8.77 13.96 -6.91
C ARG A 301 -8.65 14.44 -8.36
N ILE A 302 -8.19 13.58 -9.27
CA ILE A 302 -8.06 13.95 -10.69
C ILE A 302 -9.40 14.44 -11.24
N HIS A 303 -10.46 13.64 -11.11
CA HIS A 303 -11.76 14.00 -11.67
C HIS A 303 -12.36 15.25 -11.05
N CYS A 304 -12.26 15.43 -9.72
CA CYS A 304 -12.80 16.64 -9.08
C CYS A 304 -12.07 17.90 -9.57
N LEU A 305 -10.74 17.85 -9.71
CA LEU A 305 -9.96 18.99 -10.21
C LEU A 305 -10.26 19.29 -11.68
N GLU A 306 -10.36 18.25 -12.51
CA GLU A 306 -10.77 18.38 -13.93
C GLU A 306 -12.19 18.97 -14.06
N ALA A 307 -13.07 18.64 -13.11
CA ALA A 307 -14.42 19.19 -13.05
C ALA A 307 -14.50 20.61 -12.46
N GLY A 308 -13.37 21.21 -12.04
CA GLY A 308 -13.28 22.60 -11.61
C GLY A 308 -13.08 22.83 -10.10
N LEU A 309 -12.92 21.78 -9.29
CA LEU A 309 -12.66 21.91 -7.85
C LEU A 309 -11.37 22.70 -7.59
N PRO A 310 -11.39 23.75 -6.75
CA PRO A 310 -10.18 24.42 -6.30
C PRO A 310 -9.29 23.45 -5.50
N SER A 311 -8.02 23.36 -5.84
CA SER A 311 -7.09 22.39 -5.26
C SER A 311 -7.02 22.39 -3.73
N HIS A 312 -7.11 23.56 -3.11
CA HIS A 312 -7.06 23.74 -1.66
C HIS A 312 -8.33 23.24 -0.95
N ARG A 313 -9.43 23.01 -1.68
CA ARG A 313 -10.69 22.44 -1.20
C ARG A 313 -10.78 20.93 -1.37
N PHE A 314 -9.70 20.28 -1.80
CA PHE A 314 -9.58 18.82 -1.78
C PHE A 314 -8.74 18.36 -0.59
N ILE A 315 -9.38 17.70 0.37
CA ILE A 315 -8.73 17.21 1.59
C ILE A 315 -8.88 15.70 1.64
N ALA A 316 -7.80 14.97 1.88
CA ALA A 316 -7.87 13.52 1.87
C ALA A 316 -6.86 12.86 2.81
N GLU A 317 -7.21 11.64 3.26
CA GLU A 317 -6.33 10.78 4.04
C GLU A 317 -6.40 9.33 3.55
N ALA A 318 -5.24 8.79 3.18
CA ALA A 318 -5.12 7.40 2.76
C ALA A 318 -5.02 6.48 3.98
N PHE A 319 -5.70 5.34 3.93
CA PHE A 319 -5.32 4.23 4.79
C PHE A 319 -4.07 3.57 4.24
N VAL A 320 -3.03 3.65 5.05
CA VAL A 320 -1.78 2.94 4.84
C VAL A 320 -1.77 1.81 5.86
N ALA A 321 -1.64 0.56 5.41
CA ALA A 321 -1.40 -0.56 6.31
C ALA A 321 -0.12 -0.24 7.11
N SER A 322 -0.22 -0.20 8.44
CA SER A 322 0.92 0.03 9.31
C SER A 322 1.14 -1.20 10.18
N GLY A 323 2.38 -1.69 10.22
CA GLY A 323 2.89 -2.66 11.18
C GLY A 323 2.76 -4.15 10.86
N ARG A 324 3.29 -5.00 11.75
CA ARG A 324 3.45 -6.45 11.58
C ARG A 324 2.12 -7.21 11.60
N SER A 325 2.04 -8.31 10.87
CA SER A 325 0.87 -9.19 10.76
C SER A 325 1.03 -10.40 11.70
N SER A 326 -0.04 -10.90 12.33
CA SER A 326 -0.03 -12.13 13.15
C SER A 326 -0.25 -13.36 12.27
N ALA A 327 0.71 -13.66 11.41
CA ALA A 327 1.11 -15.06 11.37
C ALA A 327 1.77 -15.33 12.73
N GLY A 328 1.34 -16.39 13.42
CA GLY A 328 1.77 -16.69 14.79
C GLY A 328 3.27 -16.50 14.96
N ALA A 329 3.68 -15.91 16.09
CA ALA A 329 5.07 -15.69 16.40
C ALA A 329 5.84 -17.03 16.45
N VAL A 330 6.35 -17.46 15.30
CA VAL A 330 7.77 -17.71 15.20
C VAL A 330 8.38 -16.32 15.14
N SER A 331 9.21 -15.97 16.12
CA SER A 331 10.11 -14.84 15.96
C SER A 331 10.91 -15.10 14.69
N LEU A 332 10.55 -14.51 13.55
CA LEU A 332 11.46 -14.39 12.42
C LEU A 332 12.52 -13.40 12.87
N SER A 333 13.53 -13.91 13.59
CA SER A 333 14.78 -13.18 13.74
C SER A 333 15.44 -13.27 12.38
N PHE A 334 15.17 -12.29 11.52
CA PHE A 334 15.95 -12.13 10.31
C PHE A 334 17.42 -12.12 10.69
N ASP A 335 18.21 -12.90 9.97
CA ASP A 335 19.65 -12.84 10.12
C ASP A 335 20.12 -11.38 9.92
N PRO A 336 20.86 -10.81 10.88
CA PRO A 336 21.21 -9.39 10.88
C PRO A 336 22.17 -9.00 9.75
N VAL A 337 22.80 -9.98 9.09
CA VAL A 337 23.71 -9.81 7.96
C VAL A 337 22.96 -10.07 6.66
N TRP A 338 22.41 -11.29 6.51
CA TRP A 338 21.89 -11.77 5.24
C TRP A 338 20.45 -11.34 4.95
N GLU A 339 19.67 -11.02 5.98
CA GLU A 339 18.22 -10.78 5.87
C GLU A 339 17.83 -9.38 6.33
N LYS A 340 18.78 -8.44 6.25
CA LYS A 340 18.58 -7.07 6.69
C LYS A 340 17.56 -6.32 5.85
N VAL A 341 16.46 -5.91 6.46
CA VAL A 341 15.41 -5.13 5.79
C VAL A 341 15.53 -3.64 6.11
N GLY A 342 14.93 -2.80 5.27
CA GLY A 342 14.85 -1.37 5.48
C GLY A 342 13.68 -0.96 6.39
N PRO A 343 13.63 0.32 6.80
CA PRO A 343 12.66 0.81 7.77
C PRO A 343 11.21 0.82 7.24
N ARG A 344 10.99 0.57 5.94
CA ARG A 344 9.64 0.45 5.36
C ARG A 344 9.21 -1.00 5.20
N TYR A 345 10.09 -1.98 5.39
CA TYR A 345 9.72 -3.38 5.22
C TYR A 345 8.55 -3.76 6.13
N SER A 346 7.54 -4.38 5.53
CA SER A 346 6.40 -4.96 6.22
C SER A 346 5.93 -6.18 5.46
N LEU A 347 5.51 -7.20 6.20
CA LEU A 347 4.97 -8.44 5.61
C LEU A 347 3.74 -8.14 4.76
N ASP A 348 2.83 -7.29 5.26
CA ASP A 348 1.63 -6.89 4.53
C ASP A 348 1.96 -6.14 3.23
N GLY A 349 2.99 -5.30 3.23
CA GLY A 349 3.46 -4.61 2.03
C GLY A 349 4.01 -5.58 0.98
N MET A 350 4.81 -6.56 1.41
CA MET A 350 5.33 -7.62 0.55
C MET A 350 4.22 -8.52 0.01
N LEU A 351 3.26 -8.91 0.84
CA LEU A 351 2.10 -9.71 0.42
C LEU A 351 1.20 -8.96 -0.56
N ALA A 352 0.94 -7.67 -0.32
CA ALA A 352 0.17 -6.83 -1.23
C ALA A 352 0.89 -6.64 -2.58
N ALA A 353 2.22 -6.50 -2.56
CA ALA A 353 3.02 -6.43 -3.77
C ALA A 353 2.97 -7.75 -4.56
N ARG A 354 3.12 -8.89 -3.88
CA ARG A 354 2.97 -10.23 -4.45
C ARG A 354 1.60 -10.43 -5.07
N GLU A 355 0.51 -10.18 -4.34
CA GLU A 355 -0.86 -10.35 -4.85
C GLU A 355 -1.11 -9.50 -6.11
N LYS A 356 -0.55 -8.28 -6.13
CA LYS A 356 -0.66 -7.40 -7.29
C LYS A 356 0.17 -7.88 -8.47
N SER A 357 1.35 -8.45 -8.25
CA SER A 357 2.16 -9.10 -9.28
C SER A 357 1.47 -10.33 -9.88
N ILE A 358 0.83 -11.17 -9.05
CA ILE A 358 0.02 -12.31 -9.51
C ILE A 358 -1.10 -11.84 -10.44
N ARG A 359 -1.86 -10.82 -10.02
CA ARG A 359 -2.93 -10.24 -10.85
C ARG A 359 -2.38 -9.65 -12.16
N ALA A 360 -1.21 -9.03 -12.11
CA ALA A 360 -0.57 -8.46 -13.29
C ALA A 360 -0.14 -9.55 -14.28
N LEU A 361 0.49 -10.63 -13.77
CA LEU A 361 0.89 -11.79 -14.55
C LEU A 361 -0.32 -12.46 -15.21
N ALA A 362 -1.41 -12.67 -14.47
CA ALA A 362 -2.65 -13.21 -15.03
C ALA A 362 -3.23 -12.31 -16.13
N ALA A 363 -3.25 -10.98 -15.92
CA ALA A 363 -3.71 -10.02 -16.92
C ALA A 363 -2.84 -10.01 -18.18
N ILE A 364 -1.51 -10.12 -18.04
CA ILE A 364 -0.56 -10.18 -19.15
C ILE A 364 -0.73 -11.50 -19.91
N ALA A 365 -0.75 -12.63 -19.21
CA ALA A 365 -0.92 -13.95 -19.79
C ALA A 365 -2.22 -14.06 -20.60
N SER A 366 -3.33 -13.50 -20.09
CA SER A 366 -4.62 -13.48 -20.79
C SER A 366 -4.62 -12.71 -22.13
N GLN A 367 -3.63 -11.82 -22.32
CA GLN A 367 -3.48 -11.00 -23.53
C GLN A 367 -2.49 -11.58 -24.53
N LEU A 368 -1.71 -12.59 -24.16
CA LEU A 368 -0.82 -13.30 -25.08
C LEU A 368 -1.64 -14.04 -26.15
N LYS A 369 -1.23 -13.92 -27.42
CA LYS A 369 -1.96 -14.49 -28.56
C LYS A 369 -1.01 -15.16 -29.53
N VAL A 370 -1.45 -16.29 -30.10
CA VAL A 370 -0.73 -16.97 -31.18
C VAL A 370 -0.45 -15.98 -32.31
N GLY A 371 0.80 -15.96 -32.77
CA GLY A 371 1.31 -15.02 -33.77
C GLY A 371 1.95 -13.76 -33.19
N MET A 372 1.72 -13.41 -31.92
CA MET A 372 2.35 -12.27 -31.25
C MET A 372 3.87 -12.48 -31.16
N THR A 373 4.65 -11.45 -31.48
CA THR A 373 6.10 -11.46 -31.29
C THR A 373 6.48 -11.22 -29.83
N THR A 374 7.65 -11.70 -29.41
CA THR A 374 8.19 -11.42 -28.07
C THR A 374 8.28 -9.91 -27.79
N GLY A 375 8.64 -9.11 -28.80
CA GLY A 375 8.67 -7.65 -28.68
C GLY A 375 7.30 -7.03 -28.40
N GLU A 376 6.26 -7.45 -29.15
CA GLU A 376 4.87 -6.99 -28.94
C GLU A 376 4.35 -7.38 -27.55
N ALA A 377 4.68 -8.59 -27.09
CA ALA A 377 4.29 -9.09 -25.77
C ALA A 377 4.91 -8.25 -24.63
N LEU A 378 6.21 -7.92 -24.74
CA LEU A 378 6.90 -7.06 -23.77
C LEU A 378 6.31 -5.65 -23.72
N GLU A 379 6.01 -5.07 -24.88
CA GLU A 379 5.37 -3.75 -24.95
C GLU A 379 3.95 -3.77 -24.36
N MET A 380 3.19 -4.84 -24.59
CA MET A 380 1.87 -5.06 -23.98
C MET A 380 2.00 -5.18 -22.46
N ALA A 381 2.94 -5.97 -21.96
CA ALA A 381 3.16 -6.15 -20.54
C ALA A 381 3.56 -4.85 -19.84
N ALA A 382 4.45 -4.06 -20.45
CA ALA A 382 4.84 -2.75 -19.93
C ALA A 382 3.63 -1.80 -19.80
N ARG A 383 2.77 -1.74 -20.82
CA ARG A 383 1.51 -0.94 -20.76
C ARG A 383 0.57 -1.45 -19.66
N GLN A 384 0.44 -2.77 -19.52
CA GLN A 384 -0.41 -3.38 -18.50
C GLN A 384 0.09 -3.04 -17.08
N LEU A 385 1.39 -3.18 -16.81
CA LEU A 385 1.99 -2.84 -15.53
C LEU A 385 1.84 -1.35 -15.21
N GLN A 386 2.06 -0.48 -16.19
CA GLN A 386 1.86 0.96 -16.03
C GLN A 386 0.41 1.31 -15.70
N ALA A 387 -0.56 0.71 -16.41
CA ALA A 387 -1.99 0.91 -16.15
C ALA A 387 -2.41 0.43 -14.76
N MET A 388 -1.75 -0.60 -14.24
CA MET A 388 -1.94 -1.10 -12.87
C MET A 388 -1.22 -0.25 -11.81
N GLY A 389 -0.48 0.79 -12.22
CA GLY A 389 0.19 1.72 -11.32
C GLY A 389 1.54 1.20 -10.79
N ALA A 390 2.27 0.42 -11.59
CA ALA A 390 3.66 0.06 -11.27
C ALA A 390 4.51 1.33 -11.35
N SER A 391 5.32 1.59 -10.33
CA SER A 391 6.09 2.84 -10.27
C SER A 391 7.37 2.77 -11.12
N HIS A 392 8.00 1.60 -11.17
CA HIS A 392 9.15 1.21 -11.97
C HIS A 392 9.32 -0.31 -11.83
N THR A 393 10.37 -0.88 -12.43
CA THR A 393 10.72 -2.29 -12.28
C THR A 393 12.07 -2.43 -11.60
N TRP A 394 12.22 -3.39 -10.69
CA TRP A 394 13.49 -3.65 -10.00
C TRP A 394 14.40 -4.60 -10.83
N HIS A 395 13.82 -5.50 -11.64
CA HIS A 395 14.45 -6.09 -12.82
C HIS A 395 13.53 -5.97 -14.05
N PRO A 396 14.06 -6.07 -15.29
CA PRO A 396 13.24 -6.05 -16.50
C PRO A 396 12.16 -7.13 -16.50
N THR A 397 11.00 -6.84 -17.09
CA THR A 397 10.02 -7.87 -17.44
C THR A 397 10.61 -8.83 -18.47
N TYR A 398 10.57 -10.13 -18.18
CA TYR A 398 11.00 -11.18 -19.09
C TYR A 398 9.79 -11.92 -19.65
N ILE A 399 9.70 -11.97 -20.97
CA ILE A 399 8.74 -12.82 -21.69
C ILE A 399 9.52 -13.62 -22.72
N ARG A 400 9.41 -14.95 -22.66
CA ARG A 400 10.19 -15.88 -23.50
C ARG A 400 9.26 -16.92 -24.10
N PHE A 401 9.34 -17.12 -25.42
CA PHE A 401 8.52 -18.11 -26.13
C PHE A 401 9.36 -19.29 -26.60
N GLY A 402 8.80 -20.50 -26.55
CA GLY A 402 9.37 -21.74 -27.06
C GLY A 402 10.83 -21.94 -26.67
N ALA A 403 11.70 -22.09 -27.67
CA ALA A 403 13.13 -22.33 -27.46
C ALA A 403 13.89 -21.25 -26.68
N ASP A 404 13.30 -20.08 -26.43
CA ASP A 404 13.94 -19.06 -25.58
C ASP A 404 13.62 -19.26 -24.09
N THR A 405 12.71 -20.16 -23.70
CA THR A 405 12.38 -20.42 -22.28
C THR A 405 13.51 -21.10 -21.51
N VAL A 406 14.45 -21.76 -22.20
CA VAL A 406 15.66 -22.34 -21.58
C VAL A 406 16.77 -21.31 -21.34
N ARG A 407 16.62 -20.08 -21.84
CA ARG A 407 17.67 -19.05 -21.73
C ARG A 407 17.54 -18.28 -20.41
N PRO A 408 18.64 -18.03 -19.68
CA PRO A 408 18.60 -17.23 -18.46
C PRO A 408 18.29 -15.75 -18.74
N PRO A 409 17.82 -14.98 -17.73
CA PRO A 409 17.53 -13.54 -17.82
C PRO A 409 18.61 -12.69 -18.49
N ARG A 410 19.89 -12.98 -18.24
CA ARG A 410 21.05 -12.23 -18.75
C ARG A 410 21.40 -12.53 -20.21
N GLU A 411 20.83 -13.59 -20.78
CA GLU A 411 20.98 -13.90 -22.21
C GLU A 411 19.87 -13.23 -23.02
N GLY A 412 20.29 -12.51 -24.06
CA GLY A 412 19.39 -11.78 -24.96
C GLY A 412 18.33 -12.69 -25.61
N ILE A 413 17.18 -12.08 -25.90
CA ILE A 413 16.02 -12.74 -26.51
C ILE A 413 15.86 -12.34 -27.98
N ASP A 414 15.29 -13.24 -28.79
CA ASP A 414 14.83 -12.87 -30.12
C ASP A 414 13.48 -12.15 -30.03
N ARG A 415 13.50 -10.82 -30.18
CA ARG A 415 12.28 -9.99 -30.16
C ARG A 415 11.31 -10.32 -31.29
N GLN A 416 11.77 -10.94 -32.38
CA GLN A 416 10.94 -11.28 -33.55
C GLN A 416 10.35 -12.69 -33.48
N ARG A 417 10.77 -13.51 -32.50
CA ARG A 417 10.16 -14.82 -32.25
C ARG A 417 8.67 -14.67 -32.00
N ARG A 418 7.86 -15.49 -32.66
CA ARG A 418 6.40 -15.50 -32.52
C ARG A 418 5.93 -16.66 -31.67
N LEU A 419 4.96 -16.39 -30.80
CA LEU A 419 4.22 -17.41 -30.06
C LEU A 419 3.45 -18.32 -31.03
N ARG A 420 3.66 -19.63 -30.95
CA ARG A 420 3.03 -20.62 -31.84
C ARG A 420 1.75 -21.18 -31.23
N ALA A 421 0.96 -21.88 -32.04
CA ALA A 421 -0.29 -22.51 -31.59
C ALA A 421 -0.05 -23.66 -30.61
N ASN A 422 1.07 -24.37 -30.75
CA ASN A 422 1.58 -25.34 -29.79
C ASN A 422 2.95 -24.86 -29.30
N ASP A 423 2.99 -24.24 -28.12
CA ASP A 423 4.15 -23.53 -27.61
C ASP A 423 4.16 -23.46 -26.08
N ILE A 424 5.26 -22.98 -25.52
CA ILE A 424 5.43 -22.69 -24.10
C ILE A 424 5.92 -21.25 -23.93
N ALA A 425 5.44 -20.56 -22.90
CA ALA A 425 5.77 -19.17 -22.64
C ALA A 425 6.10 -18.94 -21.17
N VAL A 426 7.25 -18.34 -20.90
CA VAL A 426 7.60 -17.84 -19.56
C VAL A 426 7.25 -16.35 -19.49
N VAL A 427 6.61 -15.94 -18.39
CA VAL A 427 6.38 -14.54 -18.04
C VAL A 427 6.90 -14.34 -16.62
N ASP A 428 7.83 -13.41 -16.46
CA ASP A 428 8.54 -13.13 -15.20
C ASP A 428 8.56 -11.61 -14.99
N LEU A 429 8.07 -11.16 -13.83
CA LEU A 429 7.70 -9.78 -13.54
C LEU A 429 8.39 -9.25 -12.28
N GLY A 430 9.15 -8.16 -12.45
CA GLY A 430 9.75 -7.40 -11.35
C GLY A 430 9.19 -6.01 -11.07
N PRO A 431 7.86 -5.75 -11.04
CA PRO A 431 7.32 -4.42 -10.80
C PRO A 431 7.49 -3.97 -9.33
N VAL A 432 7.65 -2.67 -9.12
CA VAL A 432 7.66 -2.08 -7.77
C VAL A 432 6.31 -1.45 -7.46
N TRP A 433 5.63 -2.00 -6.46
CA TRP A 433 4.31 -1.60 -5.98
C TRP A 433 4.43 -0.86 -4.65
N ASP A 434 4.11 0.44 -4.64
CA ASP A 434 4.12 1.26 -3.43
C ASP A 434 5.47 1.29 -2.64
N GLY A 435 6.58 0.94 -3.30
CA GLY A 435 7.90 0.85 -2.69
C GLY A 435 8.27 -0.56 -2.19
N TYR A 436 7.47 -1.57 -2.50
CA TYR A 436 7.78 -2.98 -2.28
C TYR A 436 8.05 -3.67 -3.60
N GLU A 437 8.95 -4.62 -3.58
CA GLU A 437 9.31 -5.44 -4.73
C GLU A 437 8.20 -6.46 -4.96
N GLY A 438 7.57 -6.34 -6.11
CA GLY A 438 6.73 -7.39 -6.66
C GLY A 438 7.61 -8.29 -7.50
N ASP A 439 7.58 -9.57 -7.18
CA ASP A 439 8.42 -10.59 -7.79
C ASP A 439 7.58 -11.85 -7.94
N TYR A 440 7.25 -12.17 -9.19
CA TYR A 440 6.33 -13.26 -9.51
C TYR A 440 6.40 -13.60 -11.00
N GLY A 441 6.57 -14.89 -11.28
CA GLY A 441 6.80 -15.40 -12.61
C GLY A 441 6.27 -16.82 -12.74
N ASP A 442 5.74 -17.15 -13.92
CA ASP A 442 5.15 -18.46 -14.20
C ASP A 442 5.25 -18.82 -15.68
N THR A 443 4.93 -20.08 -15.98
CA THR A 443 4.99 -20.69 -17.30
C THR A 443 3.61 -21.09 -17.80
N PHE A 444 3.34 -20.74 -19.05
CA PHE A 444 2.06 -20.95 -19.72
C PHE A 444 2.22 -21.84 -20.94
N VAL A 445 1.29 -22.79 -21.12
CA VAL A 445 1.26 -23.70 -22.27
C VAL A 445 0.17 -23.26 -23.24
N PHE A 446 0.53 -23.18 -24.52
CA PHE A 446 -0.39 -22.96 -25.63
C PHE A 446 -0.51 -24.26 -26.42
N GLY A 447 -1.74 -24.70 -26.70
CA GLY A 447 -2.01 -25.97 -27.35
C GLY A 447 -1.96 -27.17 -26.39
N ASP A 448 -1.67 -28.35 -26.94
CA ASP A 448 -1.76 -29.65 -26.27
C ASP A 448 -0.43 -30.42 -26.27
N GLY A 449 0.70 -29.73 -26.48
CA GLY A 449 2.04 -30.32 -26.49
C GLY A 449 2.36 -31.08 -25.19
N PRO A 450 2.50 -32.43 -25.21
CA PRO A 450 2.71 -33.22 -24.00
C PRO A 450 3.97 -32.86 -23.24
N LEU A 451 5.04 -32.48 -23.97
CA LEU A 451 6.31 -32.05 -23.36
C LEU A 451 6.17 -30.70 -22.63
N HIS A 452 5.38 -29.77 -23.16
CA HIS A 452 5.15 -28.47 -22.51
C HIS A 452 4.34 -28.61 -21.23
N GLN A 453 3.31 -29.47 -21.25
CA GLN A 453 2.52 -29.82 -20.06
C GLN A 453 3.37 -30.53 -19.01
N ALA A 454 4.18 -31.52 -19.42
CA ALA A 454 5.11 -32.19 -18.53
C ALA A 454 6.12 -31.23 -17.89
N CYS A 455 6.57 -30.21 -18.63
CA CYS A 455 7.45 -29.16 -18.13
C CYS A 455 6.78 -28.34 -17.01
N THR A 456 5.56 -27.85 -17.26
CA THR A 456 4.82 -27.03 -16.28
C THR A 456 4.44 -27.83 -15.04
N THR A 457 4.01 -29.08 -15.21
CA THR A 457 3.73 -29.97 -14.08
C THR A 457 4.98 -30.21 -13.23
N ALA A 458 6.09 -30.62 -13.85
CA ALA A 458 7.34 -30.86 -13.12
C ALA A 458 7.87 -29.59 -12.45
N LEU A 459 7.70 -28.43 -13.08
CA LEU A 459 8.12 -27.13 -12.54
C LEU A 459 7.42 -26.80 -11.22
N HIS A 460 6.08 -26.86 -11.19
CA HIS A 460 5.32 -26.61 -9.97
C HIS A 460 5.54 -27.69 -8.92
N GLU A 461 5.68 -28.96 -9.30
CA GLU A 461 6.01 -30.04 -8.36
C GLU A 461 7.39 -29.85 -7.72
N VAL A 462 8.43 -29.51 -8.50
CA VAL A 462 9.78 -29.23 -7.98
C VAL A 462 9.74 -28.03 -7.04
N PHE A 463 9.02 -26.97 -7.41
CA PHE A 463 8.87 -25.80 -6.54
C PHE A 463 8.19 -26.18 -5.22
N ASP A 464 7.05 -26.87 -5.26
CA ASP A 464 6.30 -27.25 -4.08
C ASP A 464 7.10 -28.19 -3.17
N GLU A 465 7.75 -29.20 -3.74
CA GLU A 465 8.63 -30.09 -2.99
C GLU A 465 9.80 -29.35 -2.35
N THR A 466 10.40 -28.39 -3.06
CA THR A 466 11.52 -27.57 -2.54
C THR A 466 11.04 -26.63 -1.43
N ARG A 467 9.86 -26.03 -1.57
CA ARG A 467 9.22 -25.24 -0.50
C ARG A 467 8.88 -26.10 0.71
N GLN A 468 8.40 -27.32 0.53
CA GLN A 468 8.18 -28.27 1.62
C GLN A 468 9.51 -28.69 2.27
N ALA A 469 10.57 -28.83 1.48
CA ALA A 469 11.91 -29.07 1.99
C ALA A 469 12.40 -27.92 2.87
N TRP A 470 12.13 -26.67 2.48
CA TRP A 470 12.42 -25.48 3.26
C TRP A 470 11.78 -25.49 4.66
N LEU A 471 10.55 -25.98 4.79
CA LEU A 471 9.90 -26.13 6.11
C LEU A 471 10.64 -27.04 7.09
N ARG A 472 11.57 -27.88 6.60
CA ARG A 472 12.45 -28.73 7.43
C ARG A 472 13.71 -28.00 7.94
N GLY A 473 13.88 -26.72 7.59
CA GLY A 473 15.01 -25.89 8.01
C GLY A 473 16.28 -26.06 7.17
N LEU A 474 16.15 -26.42 5.88
CA LEU A 474 17.29 -26.50 4.97
C LEU A 474 17.86 -25.11 4.70
N THR A 475 19.18 -25.01 4.63
CA THR A 475 19.89 -23.82 4.14
C THR A 475 19.59 -23.57 2.67
N GLY A 476 19.80 -22.35 2.19
CA GLY A 476 19.58 -22.05 0.77
C GLY A 476 20.41 -22.92 -0.19
N ARG A 477 21.66 -23.27 0.17
CA ARG A 477 22.43 -24.26 -0.61
C ARG A 477 21.79 -25.63 -0.64
N GLU A 478 21.37 -26.14 0.51
CA GLU A 478 20.71 -27.46 0.61
C GLU A 478 19.36 -27.46 -0.12
N LEU A 479 18.65 -26.33 -0.18
CA LEU A 479 17.42 -26.19 -0.96
C LEU A 479 17.65 -26.37 -2.45
N TYR A 480 18.71 -25.77 -3.00
CA TYR A 480 19.03 -25.94 -4.43
C TYR A 480 19.60 -27.33 -4.73
N ASP A 481 20.31 -27.95 -3.79
CA ASP A 481 20.70 -29.38 -3.90
C ASP A 481 19.47 -30.29 -3.95
N PHE A 482 18.47 -30.00 -3.12
CA PHE A 482 17.20 -30.73 -3.11
C PHE A 482 16.41 -30.49 -4.41
N ALA A 483 16.29 -29.24 -4.86
CA ALA A 483 15.60 -28.89 -6.09
C ALA A 483 16.24 -29.58 -7.31
N GLU A 484 17.57 -29.65 -7.36
CA GLU A 484 18.32 -30.32 -8.43
C GLU A 484 18.05 -31.83 -8.45
N GLN A 485 18.02 -32.47 -7.28
CA GLN A 485 17.67 -33.89 -7.16
C GLN A 485 16.20 -34.16 -7.54
N SER A 486 15.28 -33.31 -7.09
CA SER A 486 13.86 -33.39 -7.44
C SER A 486 13.67 -33.25 -8.96
N ALA A 487 14.29 -32.24 -9.58
CA ALA A 487 14.25 -32.03 -11.03
C ALA A 487 14.81 -33.24 -11.80
N ALA A 488 15.98 -33.75 -11.39
CA ALA A 488 16.61 -34.90 -12.02
C ALA A 488 15.75 -36.16 -11.92
N SER A 489 15.09 -36.39 -10.79
CA SER A 489 14.17 -37.53 -10.59
C SER A 489 12.96 -37.48 -11.54
N LYS A 490 12.58 -36.29 -12.00
CA LYS A 490 11.50 -36.04 -12.97
C LYS A 490 11.99 -35.92 -14.41
N GLY A 491 13.28 -36.15 -14.67
CA GLY A 491 13.88 -36.09 -16.01
C GLY A 491 14.22 -34.68 -16.51
N TRP A 492 14.26 -33.68 -15.61
CA TRP A 492 14.58 -32.29 -15.93
C TRP A 492 15.93 -31.87 -15.36
N ARG A 493 16.54 -30.84 -15.93
CA ARG A 493 17.76 -30.21 -15.39
C ARG A 493 17.39 -28.88 -14.74
N LEU A 494 17.79 -28.66 -13.50
CA LEU A 494 17.68 -27.36 -12.84
C LEU A 494 18.74 -26.40 -13.41
N ALA A 495 18.37 -25.18 -13.76
CA ALA A 495 19.33 -24.12 -14.05
C ALA A 495 19.76 -23.45 -12.74
N ARG A 496 20.68 -24.10 -12.02
CA ARG A 496 21.08 -23.70 -10.64
C ARG A 496 21.61 -22.27 -10.51
N ASN A 497 22.16 -21.73 -11.58
CA ASN A 497 22.68 -20.36 -11.65
C ASN A 497 21.58 -19.28 -11.74
N LEU A 498 20.32 -19.68 -11.89
CA LEU A 498 19.18 -18.81 -11.69
C LEU A 498 18.58 -19.14 -10.33
N ALA A 499 19.19 -18.54 -9.32
CA ALA A 499 18.81 -18.73 -7.94
C ALA A 499 18.07 -17.50 -7.43
N GLY A 500 17.05 -17.80 -6.63
CA GLY A 500 16.27 -16.84 -5.88
C GLY A 500 17.12 -15.85 -5.11
N HIS A 501 16.51 -14.73 -4.76
CA HIS A 501 17.20 -13.64 -4.10
C HIS A 501 16.38 -13.15 -2.92
N ARG A 502 17.00 -12.22 -2.18
CA ARG A 502 16.40 -11.68 -0.98
C ARG A 502 15.51 -10.50 -1.29
N LEU A 503 14.29 -10.54 -0.78
CA LEU A 503 13.27 -9.49 -0.89
C LEU A 503 13.38 -8.47 0.25
N ALA A 504 13.09 -7.20 -0.04
CA ALA A 504 12.97 -6.16 0.97
C ALA A 504 12.04 -5.02 0.51
N ASP A 505 11.87 -3.99 1.35
CA ASP A 505 11.45 -2.68 0.84
C ASP A 505 12.46 -2.18 -0.19
N PHE A 506 11.97 -1.75 -1.35
CA PHE A 506 12.81 -1.41 -2.48
C PHE A 506 13.71 -0.19 -2.17
N PRO A 507 15.00 -0.21 -2.57
CA PRO A 507 15.72 -1.30 -3.24
C PRO A 507 16.39 -2.28 -2.25
N HIS A 508 16.17 -3.59 -2.45
CA HIS A 508 16.88 -4.63 -1.70
C HIS A 508 18.41 -4.57 -1.92
N ALA A 509 18.86 -4.11 -3.09
CA ALA A 509 20.28 -3.96 -3.42
C ALA A 509 21.06 -2.97 -2.52
N LEU A 510 20.38 -2.23 -1.63
CA LEU A 510 21.04 -1.43 -0.59
C LEU A 510 21.74 -2.27 0.49
N PHE A 511 21.49 -3.58 0.50
CA PHE A 511 22.02 -4.53 1.44
C PHE A 511 22.83 -5.61 0.71
N GLU A 512 23.40 -6.58 1.43
CA GLU A 512 24.29 -7.57 0.84
C GLU A 512 23.57 -8.46 -0.20
N SER A 513 24.15 -8.57 -1.40
CA SER A 513 23.57 -9.33 -2.51
C SER A 513 24.13 -10.76 -2.51
N LYS A 514 23.42 -11.68 -1.85
CA LYS A 514 23.74 -13.10 -1.86
C LYS A 514 22.61 -13.87 -2.53
N GLU A 515 22.95 -14.76 -3.46
CA GLU A 515 21.99 -15.68 -4.08
C GLU A 515 21.53 -16.72 -3.06
N LEU A 516 20.25 -17.10 -3.14
CA LEU A 516 19.65 -18.07 -2.22
C LEU A 516 20.37 -19.42 -2.30
N ALA A 517 20.81 -19.84 -3.49
CA ALA A 517 21.54 -21.10 -3.69
C ALA A 517 22.92 -21.15 -2.98
N ASP A 518 23.44 -20.01 -2.52
CA ASP A 518 24.70 -19.92 -1.78
C ASP A 518 24.49 -19.59 -0.30
N LEU A 519 23.24 -19.37 0.14
CA LEU A 519 22.92 -19.02 1.51
C LEU A 519 23.19 -20.21 2.45
N GLU A 520 24.02 -19.98 3.48
CA GLU A 520 24.48 -21.00 4.44
C GLU A 520 23.60 -21.04 5.69
N ILE A 521 22.50 -20.28 5.69
CA ILE A 521 21.48 -20.27 6.74
C ILE A 521 20.14 -20.71 6.13
N PRO A 522 19.23 -21.25 6.94
CA PRO A 522 17.84 -21.44 6.52
C PRO A 522 17.23 -20.08 6.18
N PRO A 523 16.68 -19.88 4.97
CA PRO A 523 16.08 -18.61 4.59
C PRO A 523 14.83 -18.35 5.42
N SER A 524 14.66 -17.13 5.89
CA SER A 524 13.47 -16.69 6.62
C SER A 524 12.28 -16.52 5.68
N GLU A 525 11.10 -16.80 6.22
CA GLU A 525 9.83 -16.54 5.55
C GLU A 525 9.71 -15.07 5.13
N MET A 526 9.14 -14.84 3.94
CA MET A 526 8.85 -13.53 3.36
C MET A 526 10.06 -12.60 3.16
N ALA A 527 11.29 -13.10 3.37
CA ALA A 527 12.53 -12.40 3.07
C ALA A 527 13.22 -12.92 1.80
N TRP A 528 12.73 -13.99 1.19
CA TRP A 528 13.35 -14.62 0.02
C TRP A 528 12.29 -15.05 -0.99
N VAL A 529 12.63 -14.91 -2.27
CA VAL A 529 11.94 -15.59 -3.36
C VAL A 529 12.64 -16.93 -3.63
N LEU A 530 11.88 -17.97 -3.92
CA LEU A 530 12.39 -19.21 -4.51
C LEU A 530 12.18 -19.12 -6.01
N GLU A 531 13.25 -19.29 -6.79
CA GLU A 531 13.19 -19.32 -8.26
C GLU A 531 13.54 -20.74 -8.73
N ILE A 532 12.67 -21.36 -9.52
CA ILE A 532 12.93 -22.66 -10.14
C ILE A 532 12.88 -22.49 -11.65
N GLN A 533 14.00 -22.76 -12.31
CA GLN A 533 14.03 -22.89 -13.77
C GLN A 533 14.40 -24.31 -14.15
N LEU A 534 13.53 -24.96 -14.92
CA LEU A 534 13.76 -26.29 -15.48
C LEU A 534 14.07 -26.21 -16.97
N CYS A 535 15.02 -27.01 -17.41
CA CYS A 535 15.37 -27.20 -18.81
C CYS A 535 15.31 -28.70 -19.15
N HIS A 536 14.73 -29.04 -20.30
CA HIS A 536 14.75 -30.41 -20.80
C HIS A 536 16.20 -30.82 -21.11
N PRO A 537 16.60 -32.08 -20.87
CA PRO A 537 17.97 -32.53 -21.08
C PRO A 537 18.46 -32.39 -22.53
N THR A 538 17.57 -32.55 -23.51
CA THR A 538 17.94 -32.59 -24.95
C THR A 538 17.13 -31.66 -25.85
N GLU A 539 15.99 -31.15 -25.37
CA GLU A 539 15.07 -30.36 -26.18
C GLU A 539 15.13 -28.89 -25.73
N PRO A 540 14.89 -27.92 -26.62
CA PRO A 540 14.88 -26.51 -26.25
C PRO A 540 13.52 -26.16 -25.61
N VAL A 541 13.18 -26.84 -24.52
CA VAL A 541 11.96 -26.60 -23.74
C VAL A 541 12.38 -26.40 -22.29
N GLY A 542 11.97 -25.27 -21.74
CA GLY A 542 12.13 -24.96 -20.32
C GLY A 542 10.94 -24.21 -19.77
N GLY A 543 10.94 -24.08 -18.46
CA GLY A 543 9.93 -23.36 -17.69
C GLY A 543 10.58 -22.66 -16.51
N PHE A 544 9.93 -21.62 -16.03
CA PHE A 544 10.33 -20.81 -14.90
C PHE A 544 9.11 -20.55 -14.02
N PHE A 545 9.29 -20.74 -12.71
CA PHE A 545 8.31 -20.39 -11.72
C PHE A 545 9.04 -19.82 -10.51
N GLU A 546 8.54 -18.71 -10.02
CA GLU A 546 9.05 -18.08 -8.81
C GLU A 546 7.91 -17.66 -7.93
N ASP A 547 8.15 -17.75 -6.63
CA ASP A 547 7.25 -17.20 -5.64
C ASP A 547 7.98 -17.00 -4.31
N MET A 548 7.43 -16.15 -3.47
CA MET A 548 7.94 -15.86 -2.15
C MET A 548 7.92 -17.13 -1.28
N LEU A 549 9.00 -17.39 -0.53
CA LEU A 549 9.01 -18.43 0.50
C LEU A 549 8.10 -17.99 1.65
N MET A 550 6.92 -18.62 1.72
CA MET A 550 5.92 -18.35 2.76
C MET A 550 5.29 -19.64 3.29
N LEU A 551 4.95 -19.61 4.58
CA LEU A 551 4.13 -20.64 5.20
C LEU A 551 2.73 -20.58 4.55
N GLN A 552 2.14 -21.74 4.28
CA GLN A 552 0.74 -21.77 3.87
C GLN A 552 -0.12 -21.37 5.08
N GLY A 553 -0.96 -20.35 4.89
CA GLY A 553 -2.06 -20.01 5.79
C GLY A 553 -3.21 -21.00 5.69
#